data_AF-A0A6I7WH43-F1
#
_entry.id   AF-A0A6I7WH43-F1
#
_cell.length_a   1.000
_cell.length_b   1.000
_cell.length_c   1.000
_cell.angle_alpha   90.00
_cell.angle_beta   90.00
_cell.angle_gamma   90.00
#
_symmetry.space_group_name_H-M   'P 1'
#
loop_
_entity.id
_entity.type
_entity.pdbx_description
1 polymer ?
#
loop_
_entity_poly.entity_id
_entity_poly.type
_entity_poly.pdbx_seq_one_letter_code
_entity_poly.pdbx_strand_id
1 'polypeptide(L)'
;SISKSNSKLAPAVYTQDHNWDNDPHLSFIFTNEETLKKVRWRYFLSDCASLLADYAVVEKQLEHETSDAKYFLDENYQDILENFDPNVVKLHKKRKIIMSDTVLDDLAKLSRDDESTE
;
A
#
# COMPACT_ATOMS: atom_id res chain seq x y z
N SER A 1 7.82 -8.52 5.68
CA SER A 1 6.38 -8.24 5.56
C SER A 1 5.78 -8.19 6.95
N ILE A 2 5.07 -7.11 7.26
CA ILE A 2 4.49 -6.77 8.58
C ILE A 2 3.59 -7.91 9.11
N SER A 3 2.96 -8.66 8.21
CA SER A 3 2.17 -9.85 8.58
C SER A 3 3.00 -10.96 9.26
N LYS A 4 4.30 -11.09 8.96
CA LYS A 4 5.19 -12.11 9.54
C LYS A 4 5.78 -11.71 10.89
N SER A 5 5.88 -10.42 11.18
CA SER A 5 6.30 -9.93 12.50
C SER A 5 5.15 -10.02 13.50
N ASN A 6 3.94 -9.63 13.07
CA ASN A 6 2.76 -9.64 13.94
C ASN A 6 2.34 -11.05 14.38
N SER A 7 2.57 -12.07 13.54
CA SER A 7 2.29 -13.46 13.91
C SER A 7 3.13 -14.00 15.08
N LYS A 8 4.26 -13.34 15.42
CA LYS A 8 5.12 -13.71 16.55
C LYS A 8 4.83 -12.94 17.83
N LEU A 9 3.99 -11.90 17.76
CA LEU A 9 3.65 -11.09 18.93
C LEU A 9 2.77 -11.88 19.90
N ALA A 10 2.82 -11.51 21.18
CA ALA A 10 1.91 -12.06 22.17
C ALA A 10 0.45 -11.69 21.83
N PRO A 11 -0.52 -12.60 22.03
CA PRO A 11 -1.92 -12.29 21.78
C PRO A 11 -2.41 -11.12 22.64
N ALA A 12 -2.94 -10.10 22.00
CA ALA A 12 -3.41 -8.87 22.63
C ALA A 12 -4.49 -8.18 21.80
N VAL A 13 -5.39 -7.52 22.49
CA VAL A 13 -6.44 -6.66 21.95
C VAL A 13 -6.15 -5.22 22.35
N TYR A 14 -6.21 -4.30 21.40
CA TYR A 14 -6.14 -2.87 21.66
C TYR A 14 -7.45 -2.21 21.29
N THR A 15 -7.79 -1.16 22.02
CA THR A 15 -9.01 -0.38 21.77
C THR A 15 -8.66 1.06 21.48
N GLN A 16 -9.28 1.62 20.44
CA GLN A 16 -9.15 3.02 20.09
C GLN A 16 -10.54 3.64 19.99
N ASP A 17 -10.80 4.60 20.86
CA ASP A 17 -12.02 5.41 20.83
C ASP A 17 -11.90 6.46 19.71
N HIS A 18 -12.80 6.37 18.73
CA HIS A 18 -12.94 7.38 17.70
C HIS A 18 -14.13 8.25 18.06
N ASN A 19 -13.85 9.42 18.64
CA ASN A 19 -14.86 10.42 18.90
C ASN A 19 -15.23 11.14 17.58
N TRP A 20 -15.96 10.45 16.71
CA TRP A 20 -16.56 11.02 15.51
C TRP A 20 -18.03 11.34 15.80
N ASP A 21 -18.39 12.63 15.64
CA ASP A 21 -19.74 13.20 15.66
C ASP A 21 -20.84 12.35 16.36
N ASN A 22 -21.02 12.60 17.66
CA ASN A 22 -22.17 12.16 18.47
C ASN A 22 -22.50 10.64 18.52
N ASP A 23 -21.78 9.78 17.81
CA ASP A 23 -21.94 8.32 17.88
C ASP A 23 -20.65 7.69 18.44
N PRO A 24 -20.68 7.11 19.66
CA PRO A 24 -19.49 6.50 20.24
C PRO A 24 -19.06 5.28 19.43
N HIS A 25 -17.91 5.39 18.75
CA HIS A 25 -17.30 4.29 17.99
C HIS A 25 -16.06 3.77 18.69
N LEU A 26 -16.07 2.48 19.04
CA LEU A 26 -14.91 1.80 19.63
C LEU A 26 -14.32 0.80 18.64
N SER A 27 -13.09 1.05 18.20
CA SER A 27 -12.35 0.13 17.35
C SER A 27 -11.61 -0.91 18.19
N PHE A 28 -11.70 -2.19 17.79
CA PHE A 28 -10.94 -3.30 18.39
C PHE A 28 -9.88 -3.78 17.40
N ILE A 29 -8.62 -3.75 17.82
CA ILE A 29 -7.47 -4.13 17.01
C ILE A 29 -6.88 -5.42 17.59
N PHE A 30 -6.79 -6.45 16.76
CA PHE A 30 -6.28 -7.77 17.14
C PHE A 30 -4.88 -7.95 16.58
N THR A 31 -3.93 -8.29 17.44
CA THR A 31 -2.52 -8.46 17.06
C THR A 31 -2.28 -9.58 16.06
N ASN A 32 -2.94 -10.72 16.22
CA ASN A 32 -2.74 -11.91 15.39
C ASN A 32 -3.92 -12.90 15.43
N GLU A 33 -3.82 -13.95 14.63
CA GLU A 33 -4.80 -15.05 14.55
C GLU A 33 -5.04 -15.73 15.91
N GLU A 34 -3.98 -15.92 16.71
CA GLU A 34 -4.07 -16.52 18.04
C GLU A 34 -4.93 -15.69 19.01
N THR A 35 -4.98 -14.37 18.81
CA THR A 35 -5.88 -13.48 19.56
C THR A 35 -7.33 -13.75 19.18
N LEU A 36 -7.62 -13.83 17.88
CA LEU A 36 -8.98 -14.08 17.39
C LEU A 36 -9.51 -15.46 17.82
N LYS A 37 -8.66 -16.49 17.86
CA LYS A 37 -9.02 -17.83 18.36
C LYS A 37 -9.48 -17.84 19.82
N LYS A 38 -9.03 -16.86 20.62
CA LYS A 38 -9.38 -16.74 22.04
C LYS A 38 -10.67 -15.96 22.29
N VAL A 39 -11.20 -15.27 21.28
CA VAL A 39 -12.39 -14.41 21.42
C VAL A 39 -13.62 -15.12 20.88
N ARG A 40 -14.59 -15.40 21.76
CA ARG A 40 -15.87 -15.99 21.37
C ARG A 40 -16.89 -14.88 21.17
N TRP A 41 -17.59 -14.88 20.05
CA TRP A 41 -18.56 -13.82 19.72
C TRP A 41 -19.63 -13.60 20.80
N ARG A 42 -20.10 -14.68 21.43
CA ARG A 42 -21.08 -14.61 22.54
C ARG A 42 -20.56 -13.89 23.79
N TYR A 43 -19.25 -13.91 24.01
CA TYR A 43 -18.58 -13.32 25.17
C TYR A 43 -17.56 -12.26 24.76
N PHE A 44 -17.78 -11.63 23.59
CA PHE A 44 -16.79 -10.80 22.90
C PHE A 44 -16.13 -9.77 23.82
N LEU A 45 -16.93 -8.94 24.51
CA LEU A 45 -16.42 -7.89 25.39
C LEU A 45 -15.63 -8.46 26.57
N SER A 46 -16.10 -9.56 27.17
CA SER A 46 -15.43 -10.21 28.30
C SER A 46 -14.11 -10.85 27.89
N ASP A 47 -14.10 -11.53 26.73
CA ASP A 47 -12.90 -12.19 26.21
C ASP A 47 -11.87 -11.13 25.77
N CYS A 48 -12.30 -10.05 25.12
CA CYS A 48 -11.45 -8.91 24.77
C CYS A 48 -10.87 -8.20 26.00
N ALA A 49 -11.66 -7.98 27.07
CA ALA A 49 -11.19 -7.35 28.29
C ALA A 49 -10.03 -8.14 28.95
N SER A 50 -10.05 -9.47 28.84
CA SER A 50 -8.97 -10.34 29.36
C SER A 50 -7.65 -10.25 28.59
N LEU A 51 -7.69 -9.74 27.36
CA LEU A 51 -6.56 -9.61 26.45
C LEU A 51 -6.19 -8.15 26.19
N LEU A 52 -6.82 -7.22 26.90
CA LEU A 52 -6.71 -5.80 26.65
C LEU A 52 -5.32 -5.31 27.05
N ALA A 53 -4.61 -4.70 26.11
CA ALA A 53 -3.28 -4.16 26.30
C ALA A 53 -3.26 -2.65 26.02
N ASP A 54 -2.21 -1.98 26.49
CA ASP A 54 -2.06 -0.54 26.33
C ASP A 54 -1.83 -0.17 24.85
N TYR A 55 -2.68 0.73 24.33
CA TYR A 55 -2.62 1.23 22.96
C TYR A 55 -1.33 2.02 22.69
N ALA A 56 -0.68 2.57 23.72
CA ALA A 56 0.61 3.27 23.57
C ALA A 56 1.71 2.37 22.96
N VAL A 57 1.58 1.05 23.07
CA VAL A 57 2.48 0.09 22.41
C VAL A 57 2.31 0.13 20.88
N VAL A 58 1.07 0.25 20.41
CA VAL A 58 0.74 0.34 18.98
C VAL A 58 1.22 1.67 18.41
N GLU A 59 1.01 2.78 19.13
CA GLU A 59 1.50 4.10 18.69
C GLU A 59 3.01 4.13 18.50
N LYS A 60 3.78 3.60 19.47
CA LYS A 60 5.23 3.50 19.35
C LYS A 60 5.68 2.64 18.17
N GLN A 61 4.98 1.53 17.93
CA GLN A 61 5.28 0.67 16.79
C GLN A 61 4.99 1.40 15.47
N LEU A 62 3.88 2.15 15.40
CA LEU A 62 3.51 2.95 14.24
C LEU A 62 4.53 4.06 13.95
N GLU A 63 5.01 4.75 15.00
CA GLU A 63 6.06 5.77 14.88
C GLU A 63 7.37 5.19 14.37
N HIS A 64 7.78 4.04 14.89
CA HIS A 64 8.98 3.32 14.44
C HIS A 64 8.86 2.93 12.97
N GLU A 65 7.76 2.28 12.57
CA GLU A 65 7.54 1.85 11.18
C GLU A 65 7.46 3.04 10.21
N THR A 66 6.86 4.14 10.63
CA THR A 66 6.82 5.38 9.85
C THR A 66 8.22 5.96 9.67
N SER A 67 9.05 5.91 10.72
CA SER A 67 10.42 6.41 10.68
C SER A 67 11.30 5.54 9.78
N ASP A 68 11.20 4.22 9.88
CA ASP A 68 11.89 3.27 9.00
C ASP A 68 11.51 3.47 7.53
N ALA A 69 10.21 3.68 7.26
CA ALA A 69 9.73 3.93 5.91
C ALA A 69 10.29 5.23 5.33
N LYS A 70 10.36 6.29 6.14
CA LYS A 70 10.98 7.56 5.73
C LYS A 70 12.48 7.40 5.47
N TYR A 71 13.18 6.71 6.36
CA TYR A 71 14.60 6.43 6.20
C TYR A 71 14.87 5.66 4.90
N PHE A 72 14.09 4.61 4.64
CA PHE A 72 14.19 3.85 3.39
C PHE A 72 13.97 4.75 2.16
N LEU A 73 12.96 5.62 2.18
CA LEU A 73 12.71 6.54 1.05
C LEU A 73 13.88 7.52 0.83
N ASP A 74 14.46 8.04 1.91
CA ASP A 74 15.60 8.96 1.83
C ASP A 74 16.85 8.26 1.30
N GLU A 75 17.18 7.06 1.83
CA GLU A 75 18.30 6.27 1.31
C GLU A 75 18.15 5.95 -0.18
N ASN A 76 16.95 5.52 -0.62
CA ASN A 76 16.73 5.24 -2.03
C ASN A 76 16.80 6.51 -2.89
N TYR A 77 16.35 7.64 -2.35
CA TYR A 77 16.46 8.92 -3.04
C TYR A 77 17.92 9.34 -3.23
N GLN A 78 18.75 9.23 -2.19
CA GLN A 78 20.19 9.51 -2.28
C GLN A 78 20.90 8.56 -3.24
N ASP A 79 20.59 7.27 -3.18
CA ASP A 79 21.15 6.28 -4.12
C ASP A 79 20.84 6.63 -5.58
N ILE A 80 19.60 7.04 -5.87
CA ILE A 80 19.24 7.53 -7.21
C ILE A 80 20.06 8.77 -7.56
N LEU A 81 20.18 9.77 -6.68
CA LEU A 81 20.96 10.97 -6.98
C LEU A 81 22.43 10.69 -7.27
N GLU A 82 23.04 9.75 -6.53
CA GLU A 82 24.46 9.41 -6.67
C GLU A 82 24.73 8.52 -7.90
N ASN A 83 23.82 7.61 -8.23
CA ASN A 83 24.03 6.58 -9.26
C ASN A 83 23.25 6.83 -10.56
N PHE A 84 22.46 7.90 -10.66
CA PHE A 84 21.72 8.24 -11.88
C PHE A 84 22.66 8.82 -12.95
N ASP A 85 23.01 8.01 -13.95
CA ASP A 85 23.68 8.47 -15.16
C ASP A 85 22.65 8.84 -16.25
N PRO A 86 22.46 10.14 -16.55
CA PRO A 86 21.52 10.59 -17.58
C PRO A 86 21.92 10.18 -19.00
N ASN A 87 23.15 9.71 -19.21
CA ASN A 87 23.65 9.29 -20.53
C ASN A 87 23.37 7.82 -20.85
N VAL A 88 22.85 7.04 -19.88
CA VAL A 88 22.43 5.66 -20.13
C VAL A 88 21.14 5.69 -20.95
N VAL A 89 21.29 5.66 -22.27
CA VAL A 89 20.18 5.49 -23.21
C VAL A 89 19.51 4.15 -22.94
N LYS A 90 18.27 4.17 -22.45
CA LYS A 90 17.46 2.96 -22.31
C LYS A 90 17.44 2.23 -23.65
N LEU A 91 17.87 0.96 -23.66
CA LEU A 91 17.89 0.11 -24.85
C LEU A 91 16.46 -0.09 -25.36
N HIS A 92 16.02 0.76 -26.29
CA HIS A 92 14.78 0.55 -27.02
C HIS A 92 15.00 -0.54 -28.06
N LYS A 93 14.12 -1.55 -28.06
CA LYS A 93 14.12 -2.60 -29.08
C LYS A 93 13.95 -1.93 -30.45
N LYS A 94 14.99 -1.98 -31.28
CA LYS A 94 14.98 -1.39 -32.63
C LYS A 94 13.91 -2.12 -33.46
N ARG A 95 12.72 -1.52 -33.62
CA ARG A 95 11.65 -2.08 -34.43
C ARG A 95 11.87 -1.65 -35.87
N LYS A 96 12.14 -2.61 -36.76
CA LYS A 96 12.18 -2.36 -38.19
C LYS A 96 10.73 -2.45 -38.69
N ILE A 97 10.08 -1.29 -38.83
CA ILE A 97 8.74 -1.23 -39.42
C ILE A 97 8.93 -1.35 -40.93
N ILE A 98 8.48 -2.46 -41.51
CA ILE A 98 8.42 -2.64 -42.95
C ILE A 98 7.03 -2.20 -43.38
N MET A 99 6.93 -1.05 -44.03
CA MET A 99 5.68 -0.54 -44.59
C MET A 99 5.68 -0.85 -46.10
N SER A 100 4.54 -1.32 -46.64
CA SER A 100 4.32 -1.28 -48.08
C SER A 100 3.91 0.13 -48.49
N ASP A 101 4.19 0.52 -49.74
CA ASP A 101 3.90 1.87 -50.25
C ASP A 101 2.43 2.29 -50.09
N THR A 102 1.52 1.32 -49.99
CA THR A 102 0.07 1.51 -49.81
C THR A 102 -0.36 1.85 -48.38
N VAL A 103 0.47 1.60 -47.36
CA VAL A 103 0.09 1.76 -45.94
C VAL A 103 -0.04 3.23 -45.54
N LEU A 104 0.73 4.13 -46.16
CA LEU A 104 0.63 5.57 -45.90
C LEU A 104 -0.68 6.16 -46.41
N ASP A 105 -1.15 5.70 -47.57
CA ASP A 105 -2.44 6.13 -48.14
C ASP A 105 -3.62 5.66 -47.31
N ASP A 106 -3.57 4.44 -46.77
CA ASP A 106 -4.62 3.91 -45.90
C ASP A 106 -4.61 4.57 -44.51
N LEU A 107 -3.44 4.93 -43.97
CA LEU A 107 -3.34 5.71 -42.74
C LEU A 107 -3.90 7.13 -42.93
N ALA A 108 -3.66 7.76 -44.08
CA ALA A 108 -4.19 9.08 -44.42
C ALA A 108 -5.71 9.09 -44.64
N LYS A 109 -6.31 7.95 -45.03
CA LYS A 109 -7.78 7.80 -45.10
C LYS A 109 -8.39 7.67 -43.70
N LEU A 110 -7.78 6.87 -42.83
CA LEU A 110 -8.24 6.70 -41.44
C LEU A 110 -8.22 8.01 -40.64
N SER A 111 -7.29 8.92 -40.91
CA SER A 111 -7.25 10.24 -40.26
C SER A 111 -8.29 11.25 -40.77
N ARG A 112 -8.96 10.97 -41.89
CA ARG A 112 -9.96 11.88 -42.50
C ARG A 112 -11.39 11.54 -42.09
N ASP A 113 -11.63 10.33 -41.59
CA ASP A 113 -12.97 9.89 -41.22
C ASP A 113 -13.41 10.38 -39.82
N ASP A 114 -12.51 11.02 -39.04
CA ASP A 114 -12.80 11.58 -37.70
C ASP A 114 -13.22 13.07 -37.70
N GLU A 115 -13.20 13.78 -38.84
CA GLU A 115 -13.60 15.21 -38.92
C GLU A 115 -15.01 15.44 -39.52
N SER A 116 -15.87 14.41 -39.59
CA SER A 116 -17.21 14.53 -40.19
C SER A 116 -18.36 14.04 -39.30
N THR A 117 -18.44 14.59 -38.09
CA THR A 117 -19.71 14.72 -37.35
C THR A 117 -19.83 16.12 -36.75
N GLU A 118 -20.24 17.07 -37.59
CA GLU A 118 -21.37 18.04 -37.45
C GLU A 118 -21.19 19.26 -38.36
#